data_AF-A0A9X7XQ50-F1
#
_entry.id   AF-A0A9X7XQ50-F1
#
_cell.length_a   1.000
_cell.length_b   1.000
_cell.length_c   1.000
_cell.angle_alpha   90.00
_cell.angle_beta   90.00
_cell.angle_gamma   90.00
#
_symmetry.space_group_name_H-M   'P 1'
#
loop_
_entity.id
_entity.type
_entity.pdbx_description
1 polymer ?
#
loop_
_entity_poly.entity_id
_entity_poly.type
_entity_poly.pdbx_seq_one_letter_code
_entity_poly.pdbx_strand_id
1 'polypeptide(L)' 'MIKVKAYLDNGEMKIHAVGHAGYAEHGKDIVCAAISTIMQTALLGIQAVAQQYPEYVSLEIQSEEGDSQNEKDAMEF' A
#
# COMPACT_ATOMS: atom_id res chain seq x y z
N MET A 1 -4.95 3.44 14.83
CA MET A 1 -6.01 2.68 14.11
C MET A 1 -5.59 2.60 12.66
N ILE A 2 -5.62 1.42 12.06
CA ILE A 2 -5.26 1.23 10.66
C ILE A 2 -6.40 1.75 9.78
N LYS A 3 -6.08 2.62 8.82
CA LYS A 3 -7.03 3.10 7.81
C LYS A 3 -6.57 2.61 6.44
N VAL A 4 -7.46 1.98 5.69
CA VAL A 4 -7.22 1.54 4.32
C VAL A 4 -8.20 2.26 3.41
N LYS A 5 -7.69 2.96 2.39
CA LYS A 5 -8.47 3.54 1.31
C LYS A 5 -8.17 2.76 0.03
N ALA A 6 -9.21 2.40 -0.70
CA ALA A 6 -9.10 1.77 -2.02
C ALA A 6 -9.84 2.63 -3.04
N TYR A 7 -9.19 2.87 -4.18
CA TYR A 7 -9.72 3.64 -5.30
C TYR A 7 -9.82 2.71 -6.50
N LEU A 8 -10.98 2.72 -7.15
CA LEU A 8 -11.29 1.96 -8.36
C LEU A 8 -11.93 2.93 -9.34
N ASP A 9 -11.18 3.36 -10.35
CA ASP A 9 -11.69 4.26 -11.37
C ASP A 9 -11.04 3.95 -12.72
N ASN A 10 -11.83 3.92 -13.80
CA ASN A 10 -11.37 3.75 -15.19
C ASN A 10 -10.32 2.65 -15.45
N GLY A 11 -10.37 1.54 -14.69
CA GLY A 11 -9.42 0.43 -14.82
C GLY A 11 -8.15 0.58 -13.98
N GLU A 12 -7.99 1.70 -13.26
CA GLU A 12 -6.95 1.90 -12.27
C GLU A 12 -7.39 1.40 -10.89
N MET A 13 -6.45 0.79 -10.17
CA MET A 13 -6.61 0.37 -8.78
C MET A 13 -5.50 0.98 -7.93
N LYS A 14 -5.87 1.69 -6.87
CA LYS A 14 -4.93 2.21 -5.86
C LYS A 14 -5.35 1.77 -4.48
N ILE A 15 -4.43 1.21 -3.70
CA ILE A 15 -4.64 0.85 -2.30
C ILE A 15 -3.64 1.65 -1.46
N HIS A 16 -4.16 2.39 -0.47
CA HIS A 16 -3.37 3.19 0.45
C HIS A 16 -3.70 2.78 1.88
N ALA A 17 -2.70 2.30 2.63
CA ALA A 17 -2.84 1.88 4.01
C ALA A 17 -1.96 2.74 4.92
N VAL A 18 -2.52 3.31 5.98
CA VAL A 18 -1.81 4.15 6.96
C VAL A 18 -2.06 3.69 8.39
N GLY A 19 -1.15 4.02 9.30
CA GLY A 19 -1.26 3.66 10.72
C GLY A 19 -1.06 2.17 11.01
N HIS A 20 -0.42 1.44 10.09
CA HIS A 20 -0.07 0.02 10.20
C HIS A 20 1.42 -0.21 10.56
N ALA A 21 2.16 0.87 10.84
CA ALA A 21 3.54 0.86 11.32
C ALA A 21 3.66 1.89 12.44
N GLY A 22 4.25 1.48 13.57
CA GLY A 22 4.35 2.29 14.80
C GLY A 22 3.97 1.47 16.03
N TYR A 23 4.72 1.68 17.12
CA TYR A 23 4.62 0.94 18.39
C TYR A 23 3.18 0.89 18.88
N ALA A 24 2.61 -0.30 19.01
CA ALA A 24 1.26 -0.48 19.51
C ALA A 24 1.27 -1.36 20.76
N GLU A 25 0.34 -1.11 21.68
CA GLU A 25 0.13 -1.97 22.86
C GLU A 25 0.05 -3.45 22.46
N HIS A 26 0.50 -4.34 23.35
CA HIS A 26 0.54 -5.79 23.11
C HIS A 26 -0.72 -6.31 22.39
N GLY A 27 -0.53 -6.97 21.25
CA GLY A 27 -1.59 -7.58 20.43
C GLY A 27 -1.98 -6.78 19.18
N LYS A 28 -1.75 -5.45 19.15
CA LYS A 28 -1.99 -4.64 17.94
C LYS A 28 -0.91 -4.86 16.86
N ASP A 29 0.30 -5.24 17.26
CA ASP A 29 1.42 -5.50 16.33
C ASP A 29 1.13 -6.63 15.34
N ILE A 30 0.33 -7.63 15.75
CA ILE A 30 -0.06 -8.76 14.86
C ILE A 30 -0.93 -8.26 13.70
N VAL A 31 -1.83 -7.32 13.96
CA VAL A 31 -2.71 -6.75 12.92
C VAL A 31 -1.92 -5.84 11.98
N CYS A 32 -0.99 -5.05 12.52
CA CYS A 32 -0.04 -4.25 11.74
C CYS A 32 0.82 -5.13 10.81
N ALA A 33 1.34 -6.24 11.34
CA ALA A 33 2.12 -7.21 10.57
C ALA A 33 1.28 -7.88 9.47
N ALA A 34 0.02 -8.23 9.75
CA ALA A 34 -0.88 -8.82 8.75
C ALA A 34 -1.12 -7.86 7.57
N ILE A 35 -1.43 -6.59 7.83
CA ILE A 35 -1.63 -5.58 6.77
C ILE A 35 -0.34 -5.37 5.98
N SER A 36 0.80 -5.23 6.66
CA SER A 36 2.11 -5.11 6.01
C SER A 36 2.41 -6.29 5.08
N THR A 37 2.13 -7.51 5.55
CA THR A 37 2.38 -8.76 4.81
C THR A 37 1.52 -8.82 3.55
N ILE A 38 0.24 -8.46 3.61
CA ILE A 38 -0.65 -8.47 2.45
C ILE A 38 -0.21 -7.45 1.42
N MET A 39 0.10 -6.22 1.84
CA MET A 39 0.57 -5.16 0.92
C MET A 39 1.87 -5.55 0.22
N GLN A 40 2.82 -6.13 0.95
CA GLN A 40 4.08 -6.62 0.39
C GLN A 40 3.87 -7.81 -0.54
N THR A 41 2.98 -8.75 -0.16
CA THR A 41 2.66 -9.92 -1.00
C THR A 41 2.04 -9.49 -2.34
N ALA A 42 1.13 -8.50 -2.31
CA ALA A 42 0.54 -7.96 -3.53
C ALA A 42 1.61 -7.35 -4.47
N LEU A 43 2.51 -6.53 -3.94
CA LEU A 43 3.62 -5.96 -4.70
C LEU A 43 4.53 -7.05 -5.30
N LEU A 44 4.94 -8.03 -4.48
CA LEU A 44 5.79 -9.13 -4.93
C LEU A 44 5.11 -9.99 -6.00
N GLY A 45 3.79 -10.24 -5.89
CA GLY A 45 3.02 -10.96 -6.90
C GLY A 45 3.00 -10.24 -8.25
N ILE A 46 2.76 -8.93 -8.24
CA ILE A 46 2.80 -8.11 -9.46
C ILE A 46 4.21 -8.09 -10.05
N GLN A 47 5.24 -7.92 -9.21
CA GLN A 47 6.63 -7.95 -9.64
C GLN A 47 7.02 -9.29 -10.28
N ALA A 48 6.59 -10.41 -9.71
CA ALA A 48 6.84 -11.73 -10.28
C ALA A 48 6.22 -11.88 -11.67
N VAL A 49 4.98 -11.41 -11.86
CA VAL A 49 4.30 -11.43 -13.17
C VAL A 49 5.04 -10.53 -14.17
N ALA A 50 5.45 -9.32 -13.78
CA ALA A 50 6.21 -8.41 -14.63
C ALA A 50 7.55 -9.02 -15.08
N GLN A 51 8.25 -9.70 -14.17
CA GLN A 51 9.49 -10.41 -14.49
C GLN A 51 9.28 -11.60 -15.44
N GLN A 52 8.17 -12.33 -15.28
CA GLN A 52 7.85 -13.49 -16.11
C GLN A 52 7.37 -13.08 -17.51
N TYR A 53 6.75 -11.91 -17.64
CA TYR A 53 6.10 -11.44 -18.87
C TYR A 53 6.48 -9.98 -19.22
N PRO A 54 7.77 -9.67 -19.44
CA PRO A 54 8.25 -8.28 -19.61
C PRO A 54 7.71 -7.59 -20.87
N GLU A 55 7.32 -8.35 -21.90
CA GLU A 55 6.71 -7.82 -23.13
C GLU A 55 5.26 -7.33 -22.92
N TYR A 56 4.62 -7.73 -21.83
CA TYR A 56 3.20 -7.47 -21.57
C TYR A 56 2.95 -6.64 -20.31
N VAL A 57 3.86 -6.67 -19.34
CA VAL A 57 3.68 -6.06 -18.04
C VAL A 57 4.93 -5.30 -17.63
N SER A 58 4.82 -3.98 -17.52
CA SER A 58 5.82 -3.12 -16.90
C SER A 58 5.44 -2.82 -15.45
N LEU A 59 6.44 -2.75 -14.57
CA LEU A 59 6.27 -2.34 -13.18
C LEU A 59 7.28 -1.25 -12.85
N GLU A 60 6.77 -0.10 -12.41
CA GLU A 60 7.57 1.01 -11.89
C GLU A 60 7.23 1.22 -10.42
N ILE A 61 8.26 1.17 -9.56
CA ILE A 61 8.11 1.41 -8.12
C ILE A 61 8.58 2.83 -7.85
N GLN A 62 7.65 3.71 -7.47
CA GLN A 62 7.95 5.07 -7.06
C GLN A 62 8.07 5.13 -5.54
N SER A 63 9.20 5.64 -5.03
CA SER A 63 9.33 6.03 -3.63
C SER A 63 8.90 7.48 -3.50
N GLU A 64 7.82 7.75 -2.77
CA GLU A 64 7.51 9.12 -2.37
C GLU A 64 8.56 9.58 -1.34
N GLU A 65 9.52 10.42 -1.76
CA GLU A 65 10.27 11.26 -0.82
C GLU A 65 9.29 12.26 -0.20
N GLY A 66 8.66 11.85 0.91
CA GLY A 66 7.93 12.73 1.84
C GLY A 66 6.90 13.67 1.22
N ASP A 67 5.78 13.13 0.71
CA ASP A 67 4.67 13.97 0.28
C ASP A 67 3.85 14.47 1.49
N SER A 68 4.33 15.56 2.07
CA SER A 68 3.66 16.35 3.11
C SER A 68 2.43 17.12 2.59
N GLN A 69 1.92 16.82 1.39
CA GLN A 69 0.72 17.47 0.85
C GLN A 69 -0.55 16.60 0.93
N ASN A 70 -0.46 15.31 1.28
CA ASN A 70 -1.64 14.44 1.38
C ASN A 70 -2.31 14.42 2.78
N GLU A 71 -1.86 15.29 3.71
CA GLU A 71 -2.56 15.50 4.98
C GLU A 71 -3.94 16.14 4.77
N LYS A 72 -4.19 16.86 3.67
CA LYS A 72 -5.50 17.52 3.46
C LYS A 72 -6.61 16.53 3.09
N ASP A 73 -6.33 15.49 2.29
CA ASP A 73 -7.29 14.41 2.01
C ASP A 73 -7.38 13.38 3.15
N ALA A 74 -6.44 13.41 4.09
CA ALA A 74 -6.50 12.67 5.34
C ALA A 74 -7.16 13.46 6.49
N MET A 75 -7.54 14.72 6.26
CA MET A 75 -8.13 15.62 7.27
C MET A 75 -9.58 16.00 6.98
N GLU A 76 -10.17 15.53 5.88
CA GLU A 76 -11.64 15.45 5.73
C GLU A 76 -12.19 14.18 6.42
N PHE A 77 -11.98 14.09 7.73
CA PHE A 77 -12.75 13.23 8.64
C PHE A 77 -13.67 14.08 9.50
#